data_AF-A0A7C4AJT6-F1
#
_entry.id   AF-A0A7C4AJT6-F1
#
_cell.length_a   1.000
_cell.length_b   1.000
_cell.length_c   1.000
_cell.angle_alpha   90.00
_cell.angle_beta   90.00
_cell.angle_gamma   90.00
#
_symmetry.space_group_name_H-M   'P 1'
#
loop_
_entity.id
_entity.type
_entity.pdbx_description
1 polymer ?
#
loop_
_entity_poly.entity_id
_entity_poly.type
_entity_poly.pdbx_seq_one_letter_code
_entity_poly.pdbx_strand_id
1 'polypeptide(L)'
;MLKEFKKYFLRFGVAFFGVIIFASFLGLEQVKIVLYKIGMVIVGITLAEITWIFFFKPVFGATEDILNNEKFKAVLIFRGILYAAIILALTLGL
;
A
#
# COMPACT_ATOMS: atom_id res chain seq x y z
N MET A 1 15.76 9.61 -10.21
CA MET A 1 14.48 9.37 -10.93
C MET A 1 14.51 8.22 -11.94
N LEU A 2 15.00 8.37 -13.19
CA LEU A 2 14.77 7.34 -14.23
C LEU A 2 15.48 5.99 -13.95
N LYS A 3 16.69 6.03 -13.37
CA LYS A 3 17.40 4.83 -12.90
C LYS A 3 16.70 4.12 -11.73
N GLU A 4 16.13 4.88 -10.80
CA GLU A 4 15.42 4.32 -9.63
C GLU A 4 14.08 3.75 -10.03
N PHE A 5 13.33 4.45 -10.87
CA PHE A 5 12.09 3.94 -11.46
C PHE A 5 12.35 2.62 -12.19
N LYS A 6 13.38 2.56 -13.05
CA LYS A 6 13.77 1.32 -13.74
C LYS A 6 14.12 0.19 -12.75
N LYS A 7 14.84 0.49 -11.67
CA LYS A 7 15.21 -0.50 -10.63
C LYS A 7 13.97 -1.06 -9.92
N TYR A 8 13.03 -0.20 -9.55
CA TYR A 8 11.80 -0.62 -8.88
C TYR A 8 10.83 -1.32 -9.83
N PHE A 9 10.70 -0.83 -11.06
CA PHE A 9 9.91 -1.48 -12.11
C PHE A 9 10.46 -2.88 -12.44
N LEU A 10 11.78 -3.05 -12.52
CA LEU A 10 12.36 -4.39 -12.74
C LEU A 10 12.11 -5.34 -11.56
N ARG A 11 12.12 -4.84 -10.33
CA ARG A 11 11.94 -5.70 -9.14
C ARG A 11 10.48 -6.06 -8.90
N PHE A 12 9.59 -5.08 -8.98
CA PHE A 12 8.19 -5.23 -8.64
C PHE A 12 7.32 -5.50 -9.86
N GLY A 13 7.63 -4.87 -11.00
CA GLY A 13 6.92 -5.10 -12.25
C GLY A 13 7.11 -6.51 -12.78
N VAL A 14 8.32 -7.09 -12.69
CA VAL A 14 8.55 -8.48 -13.11
C VAL A 14 7.76 -9.46 -12.25
N ALA A 15 7.75 -9.27 -10.92
CA ALA A 15 6.94 -10.09 -10.02
C ALA A 15 5.43 -9.94 -10.33
N PHE A 16 4.98 -8.71 -10.58
CA PHE A 16 3.60 -8.41 -10.95
C PHE A 16 3.17 -9.09 -12.26
N PHE A 17 4.00 -9.00 -13.30
CA PHE A 17 3.76 -9.69 -14.57
C PHE A 17 3.76 -11.22 -14.39
N GLY A 18 4.66 -11.76 -13.56
CA GLY A 18 4.68 -13.18 -13.24
C GLY A 18 3.38 -13.67 -12.61
N VAL A 19 2.83 -12.91 -11.65
CA VAL A 19 1.55 -13.21 -10.99
C VAL A 19 0.39 -13.17 -11.99
N ILE A 20 0.35 -12.18 -12.89
CA ILE A 20 -0.70 -12.07 -13.91
C ILE A 20 -0.63 -13.23 -14.92
N ILE A 21 0.57 -13.56 -15.38
CA ILE A 21 0.79 -14.68 -16.31
C ILE A 21 0.35 -16.00 -15.66
N PHE A 22 0.75 -16.23 -14.41
CA PHE A 22 0.34 -17.42 -13.67
C PHE A 22 -1.19 -17.49 -13.47
N ALA A 23 -1.82 -16.37 -13.10
CA ALA A 23 -3.27 -16.28 -12.99
C ALA A 23 -3.98 -16.53 -14.32
N SER A 24 -3.39 -16.12 -15.46
CA SER A 24 -3.97 -16.35 -16.77
C SER A 24 -4.04 -17.84 -17.16
N PHE A 25 -3.08 -18.65 -16.70
CA PHE A 25 -3.10 -20.11 -16.89
C PHE A 25 -4.20 -20.80 -16.04
N LEU A 26 -4.64 -20.18 -14.94
CA LEU A 26 -5.70 -20.70 -14.08
C LEU A 26 -7.11 -20.30 -14.53
N GLY A 27 -7.22 -19.46 -15.57
CA GLY A 27 -8.48 -19.04 -16.18
C GLY A 27 -8.80 -17.56 -16.00
N LEU A 28 -9.69 -17.04 -16.87
CA LEU A 28 -10.05 -15.61 -16.92
C LEU A 28 -10.64 -15.07 -15.60
N GLU A 29 -11.37 -15.90 -14.85
CA GLU A 29 -11.93 -15.51 -13.56
C GLU A 29 -10.84 -15.22 -12.52
N GLN A 30 -9.71 -15.94 -12.56
CA GLN A 30 -8.60 -15.72 -11.64
C GLN A 30 -7.89 -14.39 -11.93
N VAL A 31 -7.75 -14.02 -13.20
CA VAL A 31 -7.22 -12.71 -13.59
C VAL A 31 -8.11 -11.58 -13.07
N LYS A 32 -9.44 -11.73 -13.18
CA LYS A 32 -10.39 -10.74 -12.63
C LYS A 32 -10.24 -10.58 -11.12
N ILE A 33 -10.10 -11.69 -10.38
CA ILE A 33 -9.90 -11.67 -8.93
C ILE A 33 -8.59 -10.95 -8.55
N VAL A 34 -7.49 -11.22 -9.27
CA VAL A 34 -6.21 -10.54 -9.04
C VAL A 34 -6.33 -9.04 -9.28
N LEU A 35 -6.91 -8.63 -10.41
CA LEU A 35 -7.13 -7.21 -10.72
C LEU A 35 -8.04 -6.53 -9.69
N TYR A 36 -9.11 -7.22 -9.26
CA TYR A 36 -9.99 -6.75 -8.20
C TYR A 36 -9.22 -6.51 -6.90
N LYS A 37 -8.42 -7.49 -6.44
CA LYS A 37 -7.61 -7.35 -5.22
C LYS A 37 -6.58 -6.21 -5.33
N ILE A 38 -5.97 -6.00 -6.49
CA ILE A 38 -5.09 -4.84 -6.72
C ILE A 38 -5.88 -3.53 -6.56
N GLY A 39 -7.08 -3.44 -7.14
CA GLY A 39 -7.98 -2.30 -6.96
C GLY A 39 -8.31 -2.06 -5.48
N MET A 40 -8.60 -3.12 -4.73
CA MET A 40 -8.88 -3.02 -3.29
C MET A 40 -7.69 -2.51 -2.48
N VAL A 41 -6.45 -2.90 -2.84
CA VAL A 41 -5.24 -2.35 -2.21
C VAL A 41 -5.12 -0.86 -2.49
N ILE A 42 -5.36 -0.41 -3.73
CA ILE A 42 -5.31 1.02 -4.08
C ILE A 42 -6.36 1.80 -3.27
N VAL A 43 -7.61 1.32 -3.24
CA VAL A 43 -8.68 1.92 -2.44
C VAL A 43 -8.32 1.96 -0.96
N GLY A 44 -7.72 0.89 -0.43
CA GLY A 44 -7.25 0.83 0.95
C GLY A 44 -6.16 1.84 1.28
N ILE A 45 -5.19 2.03 0.39
CA ILE A 45 -4.17 3.08 0.54
C ILE A 45 -4.83 4.46 0.56
N THR A 46 -5.77 4.73 -0.36
CA THR A 46 -6.48 6.02 -0.41
C THR A 46 -7.27 6.27 0.88
N LEU A 47 -8.01 5.28 1.36
CA LEU A 47 -8.76 5.39 2.62
C LEU A 47 -7.83 5.59 3.83
N ALA A 48 -6.70 4.89 3.86
CA ALA A 48 -5.71 5.05 4.92
C ALA A 48 -5.07 6.45 4.92
N GLU A 49 -4.78 7.01 3.75
CA GLU A 49 -4.31 8.40 3.61
C GLU A 49 -5.36 9.42 4.05
N ILE A 50 -6.62 9.26 3.62
CA ILE A 50 -7.73 10.11 4.06
C ILE A 50 -7.84 10.07 5.59
N THR A 51 -7.85 8.86 6.16
CA THR A 51 -7.93 8.67 7.62
C THR A 51 -6.76 9.32 8.34
N TRP A 52 -5.55 9.16 7.80
CA TRP A 52 -4.35 9.80 8.32
C TRP A 52 -4.49 11.33 8.34
N ILE A 53 -4.85 11.92 7.20
CA ILE A 53 -4.93 13.38 7.02
C ILE A 53 -5.98 14.00 7.95
N PHE A 54 -7.16 13.39 8.10
CA PHE A 54 -8.25 13.98 8.86
C PHE A 54 -8.14 13.73 10.37
N PHE A 55 -7.71 12.54 10.79
CA PHE A 55 -7.80 12.15 12.20
C PHE A 55 -6.46 12.20 12.95
N PHE A 56 -5.34 11.96 12.25
CA PHE A 56 -4.05 11.76 12.91
C PHE A 56 -3.04 12.85 12.62
N LYS A 57 -3.04 13.41 11.41
CA LYS A 57 -2.15 14.51 11.02
C LYS A 57 -2.32 15.77 11.89
N PRO A 58 -3.52 16.16 12.36
CA PRO A 58 -3.65 17.30 13.28
C PRO A 58 -2.96 17.09 14.63
N VAL A 59 -2.84 15.82 15.07
CA VAL A 59 -2.25 15.46 16.37
C VAL A 59 -0.75 15.18 16.25
N PHE A 60 -0.34 14.46 15.21
CA PHE A 60 1.02 13.97 15.05
C PHE A 60 1.87 14.78 14.06
N GLY A 61 1.28 15.71 13.30
CA GLY A 61 1.95 16.45 12.23
C GLY A 61 3.20 17.20 12.68
N ALA A 62 3.17 17.87 13.84
CA ALA A 62 4.34 18.56 14.40
C ALA A 62 5.50 17.60 14.78
N THR A 63 5.21 16.30 14.90
CA THR A 63 6.18 15.26 15.23
C THR A 63 6.78 14.63 13.96
N GLU A 64 6.16 14.82 12.79
CA GLU A 64 6.70 14.40 11.49
C GLU A 64 7.84 15.31 11.01
N ASP A 65 7.80 16.61 11.34
CA ASP A 65 8.79 17.59 10.89
C ASP A 65 10.17 17.44 11.57
N ILE A 66 10.25 16.66 12.66
CA ILE A 66 11.49 16.44 13.41
C ILE A 66 12.15 15.14 12.94
N LEU A 67 12.91 15.25 11.84
CA LEU A 67 13.48 14.13 11.07
C LEU A 67 14.38 13.14 11.86
N ASN A 68 14.80 13.48 13.09
CA ASN A 68 15.79 12.71 13.85
C ASN A 68 15.30 12.26 15.25
N ASN A 69 13.98 12.23 15.46
CA ASN A 69 13.39 11.86 16.75
C ASN A 69 12.93 10.39 16.75
N GLU A 70 13.13 9.67 17.85
CA GLU A 70 12.51 8.34 18.06
C GLU A 70 10.98 8.39 17.92
N LYS A 71 10.38 9.54 18.27
CA LYS A 71 8.95 9.79 18.09
C LYS A 71 8.53 9.78 16.62
N PHE A 72 9.39 10.21 15.70
CA PHE A 72 9.12 10.14 14.26
C PHE A 72 9.04 8.69 13.77
N LYS A 73 9.96 7.83 14.23
CA LYS A 73 9.92 6.39 13.92
C LYS A 73 8.65 5.74 14.46
N ALA A 74 8.23 6.07 15.68
CA ALA A 74 7.00 5.56 16.26
C ALA A 74 5.77 5.97 15.45
N VAL A 75 5.71 7.22 14.98
CA VAL A 75 4.65 7.72 14.09
C VAL A 75 4.62 6.97 12.76
N LEU A 76 5.77 6.73 12.13
CA LEU A 76 5.85 5.95 10.89
C LEU A 76 5.39 4.49 11.08
N ILE A 77 5.78 3.86 12.18
CA ILE A 77 5.33 2.49 12.50
C ILE A 77 3.81 2.46 12.67
N PHE A 78 3.26 3.39 13.44
CA PHE A 78 1.82 3.51 13.64
C PHE A 78 1.08 3.72 12.31
N ARG A 79 1.58 4.63 11.45
CA ARG A 79 1.02 4.85 10.11
C ARG A 79 1.08 3.58 9.25
N GLY A 80 2.19 2.84 9.29
CA GLY A 80 2.31 1.55 8.61
C GLY A 80 1.29 0.51 9.09
N ILE A 81 1.07 0.42 10.40
CA ILE A 81 0.07 -0.49 11.01
C ILE A 81 -1.35 -0.09 10.58
N LEU A 82 -1.67 1.20 10.60
CA LEU A 82 -2.96 1.72 10.14
C LEU A 82 -3.25 1.31 8.68
N TYR A 83 -2.25 1.41 7.81
CA TYR A 83 -2.39 1.08 6.39
C TYR A 83 -2.59 -0.42 6.21
N ALA A 84 -1.78 -1.23 6.91
CA ALA A 84 -1.91 -2.67 6.89
C ALA A 84 -3.30 -3.12 7.38
N ALA A 85 -3.80 -2.54 8.47
CA ALA A 85 -5.11 -2.86 9.02
C ALA A 85 -6.25 -2.56 8.04
N ILE A 86 -6.24 -1.39 7.39
CA ILE A 86 -7.28 -1.00 6.43
C ILE A 86 -7.23 -1.88 5.17
N ILE A 87 -6.02 -2.11 4.62
CA ILE A 87 -5.85 -2.96 3.45
C ILE A 87 -6.27 -4.40 3.76
N LEU A 88 -5.89 -4.95 4.92
CA LEU A 88 -6.30 -6.29 5.33
C LEU A 88 -7.81 -6.39 5.53
N ALA A 89 -8.44 -5.43 6.20
CA ALA A 89 -9.89 -5.41 6.38
C ALA A 89 -10.63 -5.41 5.02
N LEU A 90 -10.17 -4.61 4.06
CA LEU A 90 -10.75 -4.54 2.71
C LEU A 90 -10.49 -5.79 1.87
N THR A 91 -9.39 -6.50 2.12
CA THR A 91 -9.01 -7.69 1.34
C THR A 91 -9.49 -9.01 1.96
N LEU A 92 -9.92 -9.00 3.24
CA LEU A 92 -10.48 -10.13 3.98
C LEU A 92 -12.01 -10.05 4.16
N GLY A 93 -12.57 -8.84 4.23
CA GLY A 93 -13.99 -8.59 4.53
C GLY A 93 -14.92 -8.47 3.31
N LEU A 94 -14.37 -8.64 2.11
CA LEU A 94 -15.06 -8.73 0.81
C LEU A 94 -14.57 -9.98 0.08
#